data_AF-A0A1S2QQC8-F1
#
_entry.id   AF-A0A1S2QQC8-F1
#
_cell.length_a   1.000
_cell.length_b   1.000
_cell.length_c   1.000
_cell.angle_alpha   90.00
_cell.angle_beta   90.00
_cell.angle_gamma   90.00
#
_symmetry.space_group_name_H-M   'P 1'
#
loop_
_entity.id
_entity.type
_entity.pdbx_description
1 polymer ?
#
loop_
_entity_poly.entity_id
_entity_poly.type
_entity_poly.pdbx_seq_one_letter_code
_entity_poly.pdbx_strand_id
1 'polypeptide(L)'
;MSQSVGRVPQRRNARSNRARILATARQELGRNPDITLEELARASGVVRRTLFGHFPGRAALLEALAEEAAEALQTAVTVEAPVAEPADRALAHFTLSMWPVGDRYRMLLALARRDLGVERVDEILKPARVRVTGILEQGQRDGVFHSHLPPAVLSAGLEAMTVALLEEVNTGAFEDDGTRVAVATLIATGVPEEQALTVVDDAAATAAAEHVADA
;
A
#
# COMPACT_ATOMS: atom_id res chain seq x y z
N MET A 1 5.31 29.44 -46.16
CA MET A 1 5.24 29.46 -44.69
C MET A 1 5.27 28.02 -44.21
N SER A 2 6.45 27.48 -43.91
CA SER A 2 6.60 26.10 -43.44
C SER A 2 6.44 26.08 -41.91
N GLN A 3 5.39 25.41 -41.43
CA GLN A 3 5.19 25.21 -40.00
C GLN A 3 6.21 24.20 -39.47
N SER A 4 6.99 24.66 -38.49
CA SER A 4 7.83 23.84 -37.63
C SER A 4 6.94 22.94 -36.78
N VAL A 5 7.01 21.63 -37.02
CA VAL A 5 6.43 20.63 -36.12
C VAL A 5 7.26 20.65 -34.84
N GLY A 6 6.73 21.26 -33.79
CA GLY A 6 7.37 21.35 -32.49
C GLY A 6 7.75 19.96 -31.97
N ARG A 7 9.06 19.69 -31.92
CA ARG A 7 9.61 18.48 -31.30
C ARG A 7 9.17 18.45 -29.84
N VAL A 8 8.22 17.57 -29.52
CA VAL A 8 7.80 17.34 -28.14
C VAL A 8 9.07 17.06 -27.30
N PRO A 9 9.29 17.76 -26.16
CA PRO A 9 10.54 17.64 -25.43
C PRO A 9 10.79 16.19 -25.03
N GLN A 10 11.94 15.64 -25.43
CA GLN A 10 12.31 14.23 -25.24
C GLN A 10 12.20 13.74 -23.78
N ARG A 11 12.43 14.65 -22.81
CA ARG A 11 12.24 14.38 -21.37
C ARG A 11 10.76 14.14 -20.99
N ARG A 12 9.83 14.87 -21.61
CA ARG A 12 8.37 14.71 -21.36
C ARG A 12 7.89 13.34 -21.88
N ASN A 13 8.37 12.94 -23.05
CA ASN A 13 8.08 11.62 -23.62
C ASN A 13 8.70 10.48 -22.80
N ALA A 14 9.94 10.64 -22.32
CA ALA A 14 10.59 9.67 -21.45
C ALA A 14 9.84 9.50 -20.11
N ARG A 15 9.38 10.59 -19.48
CA ARG A 15 8.57 10.53 -18.24
C ARG A 15 7.21 9.87 -18.47
N SER A 16 6.54 10.21 -19.58
CA SER A 16 5.26 9.60 -19.96
C SER A 16 5.41 8.09 -20.25
N ASN A 17 6.49 7.69 -20.92
CA ASN A 17 6.78 6.28 -21.16
C ASN A 17 7.07 5.51 -19.88
N ARG A 18 7.90 6.06 -18.98
CA ARG A 18 8.18 5.43 -17.67
C ARG A 18 6.89 5.20 -16.88
N ALA A 19 6.05 6.22 -16.76
CA ALA A 19 4.77 6.13 -16.05
C ALA A 19 3.83 5.09 -16.67
N ARG A 20 3.73 5.05 -18.02
CA ARG A 20 2.93 4.05 -18.72
C ARG A 20 3.43 2.63 -18.51
N ILE A 21 4.75 2.42 -18.54
CA ILE A 21 5.35 1.11 -18.27
C ILE A 21 5.03 0.66 -16.84
N LEU A 22 5.19 1.54 -15.83
CA LEU A 22 4.90 1.21 -14.43
C LEU A 22 3.41 0.94 -14.18
N ALA A 23 2.53 1.72 -14.80
CA ALA A 23 1.08 1.48 -14.75
C ALA A 23 0.72 0.10 -15.34
N THR A 24 1.28 -0.23 -16.51
CA THR A 24 1.07 -1.53 -17.15
C THR A 24 1.68 -2.66 -16.32
N ALA A 25 2.86 -2.45 -15.74
CA ALA A 25 3.56 -3.44 -14.92
C ALA A 25 2.75 -3.82 -13.68
N ARG A 26 2.18 -2.84 -12.94
CA ARG A 26 1.28 -3.13 -11.82
C ARG A 26 0.14 -4.07 -12.21
N GLN A 27 -0.49 -3.79 -13.34
CA GLN A 27 -1.65 -4.54 -13.80
C GLN A 27 -1.27 -5.96 -14.24
N GLU A 28 -0.21 -6.07 -15.05
CA GLU A 28 0.18 -7.34 -15.66
C GLU A 28 0.89 -8.26 -14.67
N LEU A 29 1.74 -7.74 -13.78
CA LEU A 29 2.37 -8.53 -12.72
C LEU A 29 1.34 -9.07 -11.73
N GLY A 30 0.21 -8.37 -11.54
CA GLY A 30 -0.87 -8.87 -10.71
C GLY A 30 -1.64 -10.05 -11.32
N ARG A 31 -1.59 -10.23 -12.64
CA ARG A 31 -2.21 -11.37 -13.35
C ARG A 31 -1.22 -12.50 -13.61
N ASN A 32 0.01 -12.14 -13.96
CA ASN A 32 1.08 -13.06 -14.29
C ASN A 32 2.40 -12.56 -13.67
N PRO A 33 2.77 -13.06 -12.48
CA PRO A 33 4.00 -12.67 -11.81
C PRO A 33 5.28 -12.95 -12.61
N ASP A 34 5.22 -13.89 -13.56
CA ASP A 34 6.34 -14.32 -14.39
C ASP A 34 6.35 -13.67 -15.78
N ILE A 35 5.53 -12.64 -16.03
CA ILE A 35 5.53 -11.89 -17.29
C ILE A 35 6.93 -11.38 -17.64
N THR A 36 7.32 -11.58 -18.90
CA THR A 36 8.64 -11.13 -19.38
C THR A 36 8.65 -9.61 -19.65
N LEU A 37 9.83 -9.00 -19.57
CA LEU A 37 10.01 -7.59 -19.95
C LEU A 37 9.64 -7.31 -21.41
N GLU A 38 9.70 -8.33 -22.28
CA GLU A 38 9.31 -8.20 -23.69
C GLU A 38 7.80 -8.13 -23.87
N GLU A 39 7.07 -9.01 -23.19
CA GLU A 39 5.61 -8.97 -23.15
C GLU A 39 5.13 -7.68 -22.51
N LEU A 40 5.78 -7.25 -21.43
CA LEU A 40 5.46 -5.99 -20.77
C LEU A 40 5.71 -4.78 -21.67
N ALA A 41 6.79 -4.77 -22.46
CA ALA A 41 7.03 -3.70 -23.44
C ALA A 41 5.89 -3.62 -24.46
N ARG A 42 5.46 -4.79 -24.97
CA ARG A 42 4.34 -4.91 -25.91
C ARG A 42 3.04 -4.42 -25.30
N ALA A 43 2.70 -4.87 -24.09
CA ALA A 43 1.51 -4.45 -23.36
C ALA A 43 1.51 -2.93 -23.07
N SER A 44 2.67 -2.37 -22.78
CA SER A 44 2.84 -0.93 -22.52
C SER A 44 2.83 -0.06 -23.79
N GLY A 45 2.77 -0.67 -24.98
CA GLY A 45 2.83 0.04 -26.26
C GLY A 45 4.17 0.76 -26.49
N VAL A 46 5.27 0.17 -26.02
CA VAL A 46 6.65 0.68 -26.22
C VAL A 46 7.53 -0.38 -26.89
N VAL A 47 8.56 0.07 -27.59
CA VAL A 47 9.57 -0.86 -28.14
C VAL A 47 10.49 -1.37 -27.03
N ARG A 48 11.02 -2.58 -27.19
CA ARG A 48 11.95 -3.22 -26.24
C ARG A 48 13.07 -2.29 -25.80
N ARG A 49 13.74 -1.62 -26.75
CA ARG A 49 14.84 -0.69 -26.47
C ARG A 49 14.44 0.44 -25.51
N THR A 50 13.20 0.92 -25.59
CA THR A 50 12.67 1.96 -24.70
C THR A 50 12.48 1.42 -23.29
N LEU A 51 11.88 0.23 -23.14
CA LEU A 51 11.70 -0.39 -21.82
C LEU A 51 13.05 -0.65 -21.15
N PHE A 52 13.99 -1.31 -21.83
CA PHE A 52 15.32 -1.60 -21.27
C PHE A 52 16.13 -0.34 -20.99
N GLY A 53 15.88 0.75 -21.73
CA GLY A 53 16.47 2.06 -21.43
C GLY A 53 15.95 2.72 -20.15
N HIS A 54 14.74 2.36 -19.71
CA HIS A 54 14.17 2.81 -18.43
C HIS A 54 14.44 1.84 -17.28
N PHE A 55 14.40 0.54 -17.57
CA PHE A 55 14.50 -0.54 -16.59
C PHE A 55 15.46 -1.62 -17.11
N PRO A 56 16.75 -1.55 -16.75
CA PRO A 56 17.77 -2.50 -17.20
C PRO A 56 17.64 -3.84 -16.46
N GLY A 57 16.53 -4.55 -16.68
CA GLY A 57 16.23 -5.82 -16.03
C GLY A 57 15.03 -5.74 -15.08
N ARG A 58 14.59 -6.93 -14.64
CA ARG A 58 13.37 -7.08 -13.83
C ARG A 58 13.52 -6.48 -12.44
N ALA A 59 14.69 -6.62 -11.81
CA ALA A 59 15.00 -6.01 -10.53
C ALA A 59 14.83 -4.48 -10.57
N ALA A 60 15.32 -3.80 -11.62
CA ALA A 60 15.16 -2.35 -11.75
C ALA A 60 13.71 -1.90 -11.95
N LEU A 61 12.89 -2.72 -12.62
CA LEU A 61 11.44 -2.47 -12.73
C LEU A 61 10.76 -2.64 -11.36
N LEU A 62 11.07 -3.71 -10.64
CA LEU A 62 10.50 -3.99 -9.33
C LEU A 62 10.92 -2.94 -8.30
N GLU A 63 12.17 -2.48 -8.32
CA GLU A 63 12.64 -1.39 -7.46
C GLU A 63 11.84 -0.10 -7.71
N ALA A 64 11.61 0.27 -8.97
CA ALA A 64 10.81 1.44 -9.31
C ALA A 64 9.34 1.32 -8.88
N LEU A 65 8.78 0.10 -8.90
CA LEU A 65 7.44 -0.17 -8.40
C LEU A 65 7.40 -0.14 -6.86
N ALA A 66 8.46 -0.61 -6.21
CA ALA A 66 8.63 -0.56 -4.76
C ALA A 66 8.78 0.89 -4.27
N GLU A 67 9.47 1.75 -5.02
CA GLU A 67 9.52 3.20 -4.78
C GLU A 67 8.12 3.84 -4.87
N GLU A 68 7.34 3.54 -5.92
CA GLU A 68 5.95 4.05 -6.02
C GLU A 68 5.06 3.54 -4.89
N ALA A 69 5.26 2.30 -4.44
CA ALA A 69 4.56 1.75 -3.29
C ALA A 69 4.94 2.46 -1.99
N ALA A 70 6.24 2.71 -1.77
CA ALA A 70 6.74 3.44 -0.60
C ALA A 70 6.22 4.88 -0.56
N GLU A 71 6.18 5.58 -1.70
CA GLU A 71 5.59 6.92 -1.80
C GLU A 71 4.11 6.91 -1.44
N ALA A 72 3.33 5.95 -1.98
CA ALA A 72 1.91 5.82 -1.66
C ALA A 72 1.67 5.48 -0.18
N LEU A 73 2.50 4.61 0.39
CA LEU A 73 2.47 4.26 1.81
C LEU A 73 2.76 5.49 2.67
N GLN A 74 3.80 6.25 2.32
CA GLN A 74 4.17 7.45 3.05
C GLN A 74 3.06 8.49 3.01
N THR A 75 2.42 8.70 1.85
CA THR A 75 1.26 9.59 1.73
C THR A 75 0.12 9.15 2.66
N ALA A 76 -0.23 7.86 2.66
CA ALA A 76 -1.28 7.32 3.52
C ALA A 76 -0.94 7.46 5.02
N VAL A 77 0.31 7.23 5.41
CA VAL A 77 0.78 7.40 6.80
C VAL A 77 0.73 8.87 7.23
N THR A 78 0.97 9.81 6.32
CA THR A 78 0.98 11.26 6.61
C THR A 78 -0.40 11.91 6.61
N VAL A 79 -1.46 11.19 6.21
CA VAL A 79 -2.82 11.69 6.40
C VAL A 79 -2.99 12.00 7.89
N GLU A 80 -3.28 13.26 8.19
CA GLU A 80 -3.37 13.75 9.56
C GLU A 80 -4.46 12.97 10.28
N ALA A 81 -4.09 12.34 11.41
CA ALA A 81 -5.12 11.89 12.34
C ALA A 81 -5.81 13.13 12.92
N PRO A 82 -7.14 13.11 13.07
CA PRO A 82 -7.84 14.10 13.86
C PRO A 82 -7.17 14.26 15.23
N VAL A 83 -6.89 15.51 15.63
CA VAL A 83 -6.28 15.79 16.92
C VAL A 83 -7.20 15.26 18.03
N ALA A 84 -6.64 14.36 18.88
CA ALA A 84 -7.30 13.75 20.04
C ALA A 84 -8.37 12.67 19.76
N GLU A 85 -8.28 11.94 18.64
CA GLU A 85 -9.11 10.74 18.46
C GLU A 85 -8.73 9.60 19.43
N PRO A 86 -9.71 8.79 19.89
CA PRO A 86 -9.45 7.54 20.62
C PRO A 86 -8.57 6.57 19.82
N ALA A 87 -7.74 5.78 20.51
CA ALA A 87 -6.74 4.93 19.87
C ALA A 87 -7.34 3.81 18.99
N ASP A 88 -8.50 3.28 19.35
CA ASP A 88 -9.26 2.31 18.54
C ASP A 88 -9.72 2.95 17.22
N ARG A 89 -10.26 4.17 17.26
CA ARG A 89 -10.62 4.93 16.06
C ARG A 89 -9.41 5.26 15.20
N ALA A 90 -8.29 5.66 15.82
CA ALA A 90 -7.04 5.92 15.11
C ALA A 90 -6.52 4.69 14.36
N LEU A 91 -6.59 3.52 14.99
CA LEU A 91 -6.16 2.26 14.38
C LEU A 91 -7.10 1.86 13.25
N ALA A 92 -8.42 2.05 13.40
CA ALA A 92 -9.40 1.80 12.34
C ALA A 92 -9.17 2.71 11.13
N HIS A 93 -9.05 4.03 11.33
CA HIS A 93 -8.75 4.99 10.27
C HIS A 93 -7.44 4.65 9.55
N PHE A 94 -6.40 4.31 10.32
CA PHE A 94 -5.12 3.90 9.75
C PHE A 94 -5.27 2.66 8.87
N THR A 95 -5.92 1.60 9.36
CA THR A 95 -6.10 0.36 8.59
C THR A 95 -6.92 0.60 7.32
N LEU A 96 -8.02 1.34 7.41
CA LEU A 96 -8.86 1.69 6.26
C LEU A 96 -8.11 2.53 5.21
N SER A 97 -7.25 3.46 5.64
CA SER A 97 -6.46 4.28 4.73
C SER A 97 -5.33 3.49 4.05
N MET A 98 -4.79 2.51 4.76
CA MET A 98 -3.65 1.71 4.31
C MET A 98 -4.07 0.53 3.44
N TRP A 99 -5.26 -0.02 3.65
CA TRP A 99 -5.74 -1.20 2.93
C TRP A 99 -5.75 -1.03 1.40
N PRO A 100 -6.28 0.08 0.81
CA PRO A 100 -6.23 0.28 -0.64
C PRO A 100 -4.80 0.36 -1.20
N VAL A 101 -3.85 0.87 -0.42
CA VAL A 101 -2.43 0.87 -0.81
C VAL A 101 -1.89 -0.56 -0.81
N GLY A 102 -2.14 -1.31 0.27
CA GLY A 102 -1.78 -2.72 0.36
C GLY A 102 -2.36 -3.56 -0.77
N ASP A 103 -3.67 -3.47 -1.03
CA ASP A 103 -4.34 -4.22 -2.09
C ASP A 103 -3.84 -3.84 -3.48
N ARG A 104 -3.55 -2.56 -3.73
CA ARG A 104 -2.98 -2.13 -5.02
C ARG A 104 -1.58 -2.70 -5.29
N TYR A 105 -0.79 -2.92 -4.24
CA TYR A 105 0.62 -3.33 -4.34
C TYR A 105 0.89 -4.75 -3.82
N ARG A 106 -0.13 -5.53 -3.45
CA ARG A 106 0.00 -6.87 -2.82
C ARG A 106 0.86 -7.84 -3.62
N MET A 107 0.76 -7.83 -4.95
CA MET A 107 1.57 -8.69 -5.82
C MET A 107 3.02 -8.24 -5.92
N LEU A 108 3.25 -6.94 -5.77
CA LEU A 108 4.59 -6.39 -5.71
C LEU A 108 5.23 -6.64 -4.35
N LEU A 109 4.47 -6.74 -3.26
CA LEU A 109 5.00 -7.12 -1.96
C LEU A 109 5.57 -8.55 -2.00
N ALA A 110 4.83 -9.52 -2.55
CA ALA A 110 5.29 -10.90 -2.71
C ALA A 110 6.53 -10.99 -3.63
N LEU A 111 6.53 -10.27 -4.75
CA LEU A 111 7.66 -10.25 -5.69
C LEU A 111 8.88 -9.52 -5.13
N ALA A 112 8.69 -8.40 -4.44
CA ALA A 112 9.76 -7.63 -3.82
C ALA A 112 10.50 -8.47 -2.77
N ARG A 113 9.79 -9.24 -1.94
CA ARG A 113 10.44 -10.17 -0.98
C ARG A 113 11.33 -11.19 -1.69
N ARG A 114 10.89 -11.72 -2.84
CA ARG A 114 11.64 -12.72 -3.64
C ARG A 114 12.86 -12.11 -4.33
N ASP A 115 12.69 -10.95 -4.94
CA ASP A 115 13.65 -10.42 -5.92
C ASP A 115 14.50 -9.25 -5.39
N LEU A 116 14.01 -8.51 -4.39
CA LEU A 116 14.70 -7.36 -3.76
C LEU A 116 15.22 -7.68 -2.35
N GLY A 117 14.68 -8.72 -1.70
CA GLY A 117 15.06 -9.14 -0.35
C GLY A 117 14.13 -8.63 0.75
N VAL A 118 14.24 -9.24 1.93
CA VAL A 118 13.35 -8.96 3.07
C VAL A 118 13.66 -7.59 3.68
N GLU A 119 14.92 -7.19 3.71
CA GLU A 119 15.40 -5.92 4.26
C GLU A 119 14.82 -4.72 3.49
N ARG A 120 14.68 -4.83 2.16
CA ARG A 120 14.11 -3.75 1.35
C ARG A 120 12.63 -3.55 1.66
N VAL A 121 11.90 -4.65 1.83
CA VAL A 121 10.48 -4.63 2.19
C VAL A 121 10.29 -4.07 3.59
N ASP A 122 11.16 -4.43 4.53
CA ASP A 122 11.15 -3.89 5.89
C ASP A 122 11.27 -2.35 5.90
N GLU A 123 12.22 -1.79 5.14
CA GLU A 123 12.39 -0.33 5.05
C GLU A 123 11.18 0.37 4.42
N ILE A 124 10.49 -0.29 3.49
CA ILE A 124 9.26 0.26 2.89
C ILE A 124 8.13 0.32 3.93
N LEU A 125 7.95 -0.74 4.73
CA LEU A 125 6.86 -0.84 5.71
C LEU A 125 7.13 -0.07 7.02
N LYS A 126 8.39 0.25 7.31
CA LYS A 126 8.83 0.90 8.54
C LYS A 126 8.04 2.16 8.93
N PRO A 127 7.70 3.13 8.03
CA PRO A 127 6.90 4.29 8.42
C PRO A 127 5.52 3.92 8.97
N ALA A 128 4.86 2.94 8.34
CA ALA A 128 3.58 2.41 8.79
C ALA A 128 3.71 1.74 10.16
N ARG A 129 4.74 0.91 10.35
CA ARG A 129 5.03 0.25 11.63
C ARG A 129 5.28 1.23 12.77
N VAL A 130 6.03 2.31 12.51
CA VAL A 130 6.27 3.38 13.49
C VAL A 130 4.95 4.05 13.88
N ARG A 131 4.09 4.38 12.90
CA ARG A 131 2.78 4.99 13.15
C ARG A 131 1.88 4.08 14.00
N VAL A 132 1.75 2.81 13.62
CA VAL A 132 0.96 1.82 14.39
C VAL A 132 1.50 1.65 15.79
N THR A 133 2.82 1.59 15.97
CA THR A 133 3.44 1.47 17.30
C THR A 133 3.04 2.65 18.20
N GLY A 134 3.05 3.88 17.69
CA GLY A 134 2.61 5.06 18.45
C GLY A 134 1.12 5.02 18.83
N ILE A 135 0.25 4.54 17.94
CA ILE A 135 -1.18 4.34 18.21
C ILE A 135 -1.37 3.30 19.33
N LEU A 136 -0.66 2.18 19.24
CA LEU A 136 -0.70 1.12 20.23
C LEU A 136 -0.16 1.58 21.60
N GLU A 137 0.92 2.37 21.62
CA GLU A 137 1.44 2.97 22.84
C GLU A 137 0.41 3.86 23.53
N GLN A 138 -0.32 4.69 22.76
CA GLN A 138 -1.40 5.51 23.29
C GLN A 138 -2.54 4.66 23.82
N GLY A 139 -3.04 3.71 23.03
CA GLY A 139 -4.17 2.86 23.42
C GLY A 139 -3.86 1.96 24.62
N GLN A 140 -2.63 1.48 24.77
CA GLN A 140 -2.21 0.75 25.97
C GLN A 140 -2.11 1.65 27.21
N ARG A 141 -1.63 2.89 27.06
CA ARG A 141 -1.59 3.87 28.16
C ARG A 141 -2.99 4.25 28.64
N ASP A 142 -3.93 4.36 27.70
CA ASP A 142 -5.32 4.76 27.99
C ASP A 142 -6.21 3.56 28.39
N GLY A 143 -5.68 2.33 28.35
CA GLY A 143 -6.41 1.11 28.70
C GLY A 143 -7.41 0.63 27.63
N VAL A 144 -7.37 1.19 26.42
CA VAL A 144 -8.20 0.79 25.28
C VAL A 144 -7.73 -0.53 24.67
N PHE A 145 -6.41 -0.75 24.65
CA PHE A 145 -5.80 -1.98 24.13
C PHE A 145 -5.15 -2.78 25.26
N HIS A 146 -5.10 -4.11 25.09
CA HIS A 146 -4.40 -4.97 26.03
C HIS A 146 -2.89 -4.70 26.03
N SER A 147 -2.24 -4.93 27.17
CA SER A 147 -0.78 -4.75 27.34
C SER A 147 -0.02 -6.08 27.49
N HIS A 148 -0.62 -7.20 27.08
CA HIS A 148 0.04 -8.52 27.11
C HIS A 148 1.33 -8.58 26.28
N LEU A 149 1.44 -7.77 25.23
CA LEU A 149 2.61 -7.64 24.38
C LEU A 149 3.07 -6.18 24.34
N PRO A 150 4.39 -5.91 24.29
CA PRO A 150 4.89 -4.57 24.03
C PRO A 150 4.33 -4.02 22.71
N PRO A 151 4.06 -2.71 22.59
CA PRO A 151 3.46 -2.09 21.40
C PRO A 151 4.18 -2.46 20.10
N ALA A 152 5.52 -2.42 20.09
CA ALA A 152 6.31 -2.76 18.92
C ALA A 152 6.18 -4.23 18.48
N VAL A 153 6.00 -5.16 19.44
CA VAL A 153 5.82 -6.59 19.17
C VAL A 153 4.42 -6.85 18.63
N LEU A 154 3.40 -6.23 19.22
CA LEU A 154 2.03 -6.30 18.73
C LEU A 154 1.91 -5.69 17.33
N SER A 155 2.56 -4.54 17.09
CA SER A 155 2.63 -3.89 15.78
C SER A 155 3.18 -4.82 14.69
N ALA A 156 4.31 -5.50 14.96
CA ALA A 156 4.88 -6.46 14.02
C ALA A 156 3.95 -7.66 13.75
N GLY A 157 3.21 -8.12 14.76
CA GLY A 157 2.21 -9.18 14.60
C GLY A 157 1.02 -8.75 13.74
N LEU A 158 0.49 -7.55 13.97
CA LEU A 158 -0.60 -6.97 13.16
C LEU A 158 -0.17 -6.75 11.71
N GLU A 159 1.07 -6.28 11.50
CA GLU A 159 1.66 -6.14 10.17
C GLU A 159 1.73 -7.50 9.46
N ALA A 160 2.27 -8.53 10.12
CA ALA A 160 2.35 -9.87 9.56
C ALA A 160 0.96 -10.46 9.22
N MET A 161 -0.02 -10.25 10.09
CA MET A 161 -1.41 -10.64 9.84
C MET A 161 -1.99 -9.92 8.61
N THR A 162 -1.79 -8.61 8.52
CA THR A 162 -2.28 -7.80 7.39
C THR A 162 -1.64 -8.25 6.07
N VAL A 163 -0.33 -8.50 6.08
CA VAL A 163 0.38 -9.02 4.90
C VAL A 163 -0.14 -10.39 4.48
N ALA A 164 -0.38 -11.30 5.43
CA ALA A 164 -0.97 -12.61 5.14
C ALA A 164 -2.40 -12.49 4.57
N LEU A 165 -3.22 -11.58 5.08
CA LEU A 165 -4.57 -11.36 4.55
C LEU A 165 -4.54 -10.78 3.13
N LEU A 166 -3.61 -9.88 2.83
CA LEU A 166 -3.36 -9.40 1.46
C LEU A 166 -2.90 -10.53 0.53
N GLU A 167 -2.15 -11.51 1.06
CA GLU A 167 -1.75 -12.69 0.30
C GLU A 167 -2.96 -13.56 -0.09
N GLU A 168 -3.97 -13.68 0.76
CA GLU A 168 -5.22 -14.40 0.45
C GLU A 168 -6.10 -13.67 -0.57
N VAL A 169 -5.96 -12.36 -0.74
CA VAL A 169 -6.59 -11.64 -1.86
C VAL A 169 -5.95 -12.04 -3.20
N ASN A 170 -4.68 -12.47 -3.21
CA ASN A 170 -4.00 -12.95 -4.42
C ASN A 170 -4.55 -14.30 -4.89
N THR A 171 -4.97 -15.15 -3.97
CA THR A 171 -5.51 -16.48 -4.29
C THR A 171 -7.00 -16.43 -4.65
N GLY A 172 -7.65 -15.27 -4.43
CA GLY A 172 -9.10 -15.11 -4.56
C GLY A 172 -9.88 -15.75 -3.41
N ALA A 173 -9.21 -16.16 -2.33
CA ALA A 173 -9.85 -16.73 -1.14
C ALA A 173 -10.48 -15.64 -0.26
N PHE A 174 -10.05 -14.39 -0.41
CA PHE A 174 -10.50 -13.25 0.37
C PHE A 174 -10.74 -12.02 -0.50
N GLU A 175 -11.81 -11.29 -0.21
CA GLU A 175 -12.13 -9.98 -0.77
C GLU A 175 -12.55 -9.07 0.39
N ASP A 176 -11.99 -7.86 0.44
CA ASP A 176 -12.27 -6.89 1.49
C ASP A 176 -12.00 -5.47 0.99
N ASP A 177 -12.79 -4.52 1.45
CA ASP A 177 -12.56 -3.08 1.26
C ASP A 177 -11.70 -2.47 2.39
N GLY A 178 -11.31 -3.31 3.35
CA GLY A 178 -10.47 -2.98 4.50
C GLY A 178 -11.26 -2.97 5.81
N THR A 179 -12.60 -2.97 5.75
CA THR A 179 -13.42 -2.98 6.97
C THR A 179 -13.26 -4.28 7.75
N ARG A 180 -13.25 -5.45 7.11
CA ARG A 180 -13.10 -6.73 7.84
C ARG A 180 -11.72 -6.85 8.46
N VAL A 181 -10.67 -6.42 7.74
CA VAL A 181 -9.30 -6.37 8.26
C VAL A 181 -9.17 -5.37 9.42
N ALA A 182 -9.84 -4.22 9.35
CA ALA A 182 -9.86 -3.25 10.45
C ALA A 182 -10.52 -3.83 11.71
N VAL A 183 -11.66 -4.51 11.56
CA VAL A 183 -12.34 -5.20 12.68
C VAL A 183 -11.43 -6.27 13.29
N ALA A 184 -10.85 -7.14 12.46
CA ALA A 184 -9.93 -8.18 12.94
C ALA A 184 -8.70 -7.60 13.66
N THR A 185 -8.19 -6.47 13.17
CA THR A 185 -7.07 -5.73 13.78
C THR A 185 -7.44 -5.22 15.17
N LEU A 186 -8.61 -4.61 15.34
CA LEU A 186 -9.09 -4.14 16.65
C LEU A 186 -9.35 -5.28 17.63
N ILE A 187 -9.93 -6.38 17.17
CA ILE A 187 -10.12 -7.57 18.01
C ILE A 187 -8.77 -8.11 18.49
N ALA A 188 -7.78 -8.16 17.60
CA ALA A 188 -6.42 -8.61 17.94
C ALA A 188 -5.69 -7.69 18.94
N THR A 189 -6.14 -6.44 19.14
CA THR A 189 -5.62 -5.55 20.20
C THR A 189 -6.42 -5.61 21.49
N GLY A 190 -7.48 -6.44 21.55
CA GLY A 190 -8.32 -6.66 22.73
C GLY A 190 -9.62 -5.86 22.76
N VAL A 191 -9.97 -5.15 21.67
CA VAL A 191 -11.27 -4.47 21.57
C VAL A 191 -12.38 -5.51 21.40
N PRO A 192 -13.47 -5.46 22.18
CA PRO A 192 -14.62 -6.35 22.00
C PRO A 192 -15.21 -6.24 20.58
N GLU A 193 -15.64 -7.36 20.01
CA GLU A 193 -16.12 -7.43 18.62
C GLU A 193 -17.24 -6.41 18.30
N GLU A 194 -18.23 -6.26 19.19
CA GLU A 194 -19.33 -5.30 19.01
C GLU A 194 -18.82 -3.84 18.97
N GLN A 195 -17.82 -3.51 19.80
CA GLN A 195 -17.19 -2.19 19.79
C GLN A 195 -16.33 -2.02 18.53
N ALA A 196 -15.58 -3.04 18.13
CA ALA A 196 -14.74 -3.00 16.94
C ALA A 196 -15.57 -2.73 15.67
N LEU A 197 -16.71 -3.42 15.52
CA LEU A 197 -17.66 -3.19 14.42
C LEU A 197 -18.14 -1.73 14.41
N THR A 198 -18.61 -1.23 15.56
CA THR A 198 -19.11 0.16 15.69
C THR A 198 -18.03 1.18 15.32
N VAL A 199 -16.81 1.02 15.82
CA VAL A 199 -15.70 1.94 15.56
C VAL A 199 -15.32 1.96 14.08
N VAL A 200 -15.31 0.79 13.44
CA VAL A 200 -14.96 0.68 12.01
C VAL A 200 -16.04 1.28 11.12
N ASP A 201 -17.32 1.06 11.41
CA ASP A 201 -18.44 1.66 10.66
C ASP A 201 -18.40 3.19 10.74
N ASP A 202 -18.16 3.74 11.92
CA ASP A 202 -18.00 5.19 12.13
C ASP A 202 -16.79 5.76 11.38
N ALA A 203 -15.67 5.04 11.41
CA ALA A 203 -14.44 5.43 10.72
C ALA A 203 -14.62 5.42 9.19
N ALA A 204 -15.26 4.38 8.65
CA ALA A 204 -15.56 4.25 7.23
C ALA A 204 -16.51 5.35 6.75
N ALA A 205 -17.53 5.69 7.54
CA ALA A 205 -18.46 6.77 7.22
C ALA A 205 -17.74 8.15 7.18
N THR A 206 -16.78 8.37 8.08
CA THR A 206 -15.98 9.61 8.13
C THR A 206 -15.09 9.72 6.89
N ALA A 207 -14.37 8.65 6.54
CA ALA A 207 -13.50 8.62 5.36
C ALA A 207 -14.27 8.82 4.04
N ALA A 208 -15.50 8.30 3.95
CA ALA A 208 -16.38 8.50 2.80
C ALA A 208 -16.83 9.98 2.68
N ALA A 209 -17.10 10.66 3.79
CA ALA A 209 -17.50 12.06 3.79
C ALA A 209 -16.35 13.00 3.39
N GLU A 210 -15.13 12.71 3.83
CA GLU A 210 -13.92 13.48 3.46
C GLU A 210 -13.60 13.36 1.96
N HIS A 211 -13.73 12.17 1.38
CA HIS A 211 -13.56 11.97 -0.07
C HIS A 211 -14.58 12.73 -0.92
N VAL A 212 -15.80 12.97 -0.41
CA VAL A 212 -16.82 13.76 -1.10
C VAL A 212 -16.54 15.26 -1.00
N ALA A 213 -15.85 15.71 0.05
CA ALA A 213 -15.51 17.12 0.25
C ALA A 213 -14.31 17.57 -0.61
N ASP A 214 -13.41 16.64 -0.96
CA ASP A 214 -12.22 16.89 -1.79
C ASP A 214 -12.44 16.66 -3.30
N ALA A 215 -13.63 16.25 -3.72
CA ALA A 215 -14.01 15.97 -5.12
C ALA A 215 -14.79 17.13 -5.79
#